data_AF-A0AAD5X2T4-F1
#
_entry.id   AF-A0AAD5X2T4-F1
#
_cell.length_a   1.000
_cell.length_b   1.000
_cell.length_c   1.000
_cell.angle_alpha   90.00
_cell.angle_beta   90.00
_cell.angle_gamma   90.00
#
_symmetry.space_group_name_H-M   'P 1'
#
loop_
_entity.id
_entity.type
_entity.pdbx_description
1 polymer ?
#
loop_
_entity_poly.entity_id
_entity_poly.type
_entity_poly.pdbx_seq_one_letter_code
_entity_poly.pdbx_strand_id
1 'polypeptide(L)'
;PPAFASPFSSPASNTPASSNIDDVVKQRVQREVDLQQQKRLVHEQRSADQVRREVEDLLRRQKIPPKQEAVPEYVEKQNAVIACYNNNPGRTLDCWREVEEFKDVAKKAQREFVAAH
;
A
#
# COMPACT_ATOMS: atom_id res chain seq x y z
N PRO A 1 -29.27 42.13 84.06
CA PRO A 1 -28.59 40.91 84.60
C PRO A 1 -29.62 39.87 85.08
N PRO A 2 -29.33 38.55 85.11
CA PRO A 2 -28.22 37.74 84.57
C PRO A 2 -28.76 36.69 83.54
N ALA A 3 -28.08 35.70 82.96
CA ALA A 3 -26.71 35.17 82.99
C ALA A 3 -26.43 34.41 81.67
N PHE A 4 -25.15 34.42 81.27
CA PHE A 4 -24.52 33.65 80.18
C PHE A 4 -24.29 32.17 80.56
N ALA A 5 -24.39 31.24 79.59
CA ALA A 5 -23.46 30.10 79.37
C ALA A 5 -23.83 29.26 78.12
N SER A 6 -22.82 28.98 77.30
CA SER A 6 -22.69 28.23 76.02
C SER A 6 -22.99 26.70 76.14
N PRO A 7 -22.87 25.82 75.09
CA PRO A 7 -22.31 26.05 73.75
C PRO A 7 -23.06 25.43 72.54
N PHE A 8 -22.65 25.89 71.36
CA PHE A 8 -22.92 25.31 70.05
C PHE A 8 -22.65 23.80 70.03
N SER A 9 -23.70 23.00 69.80
CA SER A 9 -23.56 21.62 69.29
C SER A 9 -23.49 21.67 67.77
N SER A 10 -22.29 21.53 67.23
CA SER A 10 -22.11 21.07 65.85
C SER A 10 -22.01 19.54 65.87
N PRO A 11 -22.95 18.78 65.28
CA PRO A 11 -22.65 17.42 64.89
C PRO A 11 -22.01 17.47 63.50
N ALA A 12 -20.72 17.10 63.51
CA ALA A 12 -19.93 16.54 62.43
C ALA A 12 -20.53 16.61 61.02
N SER A 13 -19.88 17.41 60.17
CA SER A 13 -19.85 17.16 58.73
C SER A 13 -19.42 15.70 58.51
N ASN A 14 -20.38 14.86 58.13
CA ASN A 14 -20.16 13.48 57.74
C ASN A 14 -19.52 13.51 56.34
N THR A 15 -18.21 13.78 56.26
CA THR A 15 -17.44 13.62 55.03
C THR A 15 -17.26 12.12 54.79
N PRO A 16 -17.89 11.52 53.76
CA PRO A 16 -17.58 10.15 53.38
C PRO A 16 -16.08 10.10 53.04
N ALA A 17 -15.38 9.14 53.65
CA ALA A 17 -13.93 8.99 53.57
C ALA A 17 -13.44 9.06 52.11
N SER A 18 -12.58 10.03 51.81
CA SER A 18 -12.07 10.35 50.47
C SER A 18 -11.50 9.15 49.73
N SER A 19 -10.92 8.19 50.46
CA SER A 19 -10.36 6.94 49.94
C SER A 19 -11.38 6.10 49.15
N ASN A 20 -12.64 6.02 49.59
CA ASN A 20 -13.65 5.23 48.89
C ASN A 20 -14.03 5.84 47.53
N ILE A 21 -14.00 7.17 47.44
CA ILE A 21 -14.28 7.89 46.20
C ILE A 21 -13.10 7.73 45.24
N ASP A 22 -11.87 7.86 45.74
CA ASP A 22 -10.65 7.67 44.95
C ASP A 22 -10.59 6.28 44.33
N ASP A 23 -10.99 5.23 45.06
CA ASP A 23 -10.98 3.85 44.56
C ASP A 23 -12.05 3.62 43.48
N VAL A 24 -13.24 4.20 43.63
CA VAL A 24 -14.29 4.16 42.60
C VAL A 24 -13.86 4.91 41.33
N VAL A 25 -13.20 6.05 41.49
CA VAL A 25 -12.65 6.82 40.37
C VAL A 25 -11.55 6.02 39.67
N LYS A 26 -10.60 5.44 40.40
CA LYS A 26 -9.55 4.58 39.83
C LYS A 26 -10.14 3.40 39.06
N GLN A 27 -11.13 2.71 39.62
CA GLN A 27 -11.76 1.57 38.97
C GLN A 27 -12.45 1.97 37.66
N ARG A 28 -13.13 3.12 37.65
CA ARG A 28 -13.79 3.64 36.44
C ARG A 28 -12.78 4.08 35.40
N VAL A 29 -11.75 4.82 35.79
CA VAL A 29 -10.69 5.27 34.89
C VAL A 29 -9.98 4.07 34.27
N GLN A 30 -9.64 3.05 35.07
CA GLN A 30 -9.00 1.84 34.57
C GLN A 30 -9.86 1.15 33.51
N ARG A 31 -11.16 0.98 33.78
CA ARG A 31 -12.10 0.40 32.81
C ARG A 31 -12.16 1.19 31.50
N GLU A 32 -12.22 2.52 31.57
CA GLU A 32 -12.25 3.37 30.38
C GLU A 32 -10.94 3.29 29.59
N VAL A 33 -9.79 3.26 30.28
CA VAL A 33 -8.47 3.10 29.66
C VAL A 33 -8.37 1.75 28.92
N ASP A 34 -8.79 0.66 29.56
CA ASP A 34 -8.76 -0.69 28.97
C ASP A 34 -9.64 -0.75 27.71
N LEU A 35 -10.83 -0.14 27.75
CA LEU A 35 -11.74 -0.06 26.60
C LEU A 35 -11.14 0.76 25.45
N GLN A 36 -10.49 1.89 25.75
CA GLN A 36 -9.82 2.72 24.73
C GLN A 36 -8.65 1.96 24.10
N GLN A 37 -7.86 1.25 24.90
CA GLN A 37 -6.76 0.43 24.41
C GLN A 37 -7.28 -0.68 23.49
N GLN A 38 -8.34 -1.39 23.88
CA GLN A 38 -8.94 -2.43 23.05
C GLN A 38 -9.47 -1.86 21.72
N LYS A 39 -10.15 -0.71 21.73
CA LYS A 39 -10.62 -0.03 20.51
C LYS A 39 -9.46 0.34 19.59
N ARG A 40 -8.36 0.85 20.15
CA ARG A 40 -7.15 1.20 19.38
C ARG A 40 -6.57 -0.04 18.69
N LEU A 41 -6.44 -1.15 19.42
CA LEU A 41 -5.91 -2.40 18.87
C LEU A 41 -6.79 -2.96 17.74
N VAL A 42 -8.11 -2.91 17.90
CA VAL A 42 -9.05 -3.34 16.85
C VAL A 42 -8.96 -2.45 15.61
N HIS A 43 -8.84 -1.13 15.80
CA HIS A 43 -8.65 -0.20 14.68
C HIS A 43 -7.33 -0.44 13.95
N GLU A 44 -6.24 -0.64 14.70
CA GLU A 44 -4.92 -0.94 14.16
C GLU A 44 -4.91 -2.26 13.37
N GLN A 45 -5.56 -3.30 13.90
CA GLN A 45 -5.70 -4.59 13.21
C GLN A 45 -6.48 -4.45 11.89
N ARG A 46 -7.61 -3.73 11.88
CA ARG A 46 -8.38 -3.47 10.66
C ARG A 46 -7.58 -2.71 9.61
N SER A 47 -6.79 -1.72 10.05
CA SER A 47 -5.88 -0.96 9.19
C SER A 47 -4.81 -1.85 8.58
N ALA A 48 -4.17 -2.70 9.38
CA ALA A 48 -3.17 -3.65 8.90
C ALA A 48 -3.75 -4.62 7.87
N ASP A 49 -4.95 -5.16 8.11
CA ASP A 49 -5.63 -6.05 7.18
C ASP A 49 -6.00 -5.34 5.86
N GLN A 50 -6.37 -4.06 5.93
CA GLN A 50 -6.62 -3.26 4.73
C GLN A 50 -5.34 -3.10 3.91
N VAL A 51 -4.24 -2.69 4.54
CA VAL A 51 -2.95 -2.52 3.85
C VAL A 51 -2.50 -3.84 3.22
N ARG A 52 -2.66 -4.97 3.92
CA ARG A 52 -2.33 -6.30 3.37
C ARG A 52 -3.13 -6.62 2.10
N ARG A 53 -4.43 -6.34 2.09
CA ARG A 53 -5.28 -6.53 0.90
C ARG A 53 -4.86 -5.64 -0.26
N GLU A 54 -4.53 -4.38 0.02
CA GLU A 54 -4.03 -3.44 -0.99
C GLU A 54 -2.70 -3.91 -1.58
N VAL A 55 -1.77 -4.40 -0.76
CA VAL A 55 -0.51 -4.99 -1.22
C VAL A 55 -0.76 -6.21 -2.10
N GLU A 56 -1.65 -7.13 -1.70
CA GLU A 56 -1.99 -8.30 -2.51
C GLU A 56 -2.62 -7.92 -3.85
N ASP A 57 -3.51 -6.93 -3.87
CA ASP A 57 -4.12 -6.42 -5.11
C ASP A 57 -3.08 -5.76 -6.01
N LEU A 58 -2.20 -4.93 -5.45
CA LEU A 58 -1.08 -4.34 -6.18
C LEU A 58 -0.15 -5.42 -6.74
N LEU A 59 0.18 -6.46 -5.99
CA LEU A 59 1.00 -7.58 -6.46
C LEU A 59 0.29 -8.36 -7.59
N ARG A 60 -1.04 -8.54 -7.51
CA ARG A 60 -1.82 -9.15 -8.60
C ARG A 60 -1.79 -8.30 -9.86
N ARG A 61 -1.96 -6.99 -9.74
CA ARG A 61 -1.87 -6.03 -10.86
C ARG A 61 -0.45 -5.92 -11.41
N GLN A 62 0.55 -6.02 -10.55
CA GLN A 62 1.98 -6.03 -10.90
C GLN A 62 2.49 -7.37 -11.40
N LYS A 63 1.64 -8.40 -11.53
CA LYS A 63 1.88 -9.49 -12.49
C LYS A 63 1.78 -8.93 -13.92
N ILE A 64 2.55 -7.88 -14.20
CA ILE A 64 2.95 -7.47 -15.53
C ILE A 64 3.65 -8.72 -16.06
N PRO A 65 3.13 -9.37 -17.11
CA PRO A 65 3.81 -10.51 -17.69
C PRO A 65 5.26 -10.09 -17.96
N PRO A 66 6.25 -10.95 -17.69
CA PRO A 66 7.63 -10.64 -18.02
C PRO A 66 7.65 -10.13 -19.45
N LYS A 67 8.26 -8.95 -19.65
CA LYS A 67 8.39 -8.35 -20.98
C LYS A 67 8.98 -9.45 -21.86
N GLN A 68 8.18 -9.94 -22.83
CA GLN A 68 8.63 -10.99 -23.71
C GLN A 68 9.92 -10.51 -24.36
N GLU A 69 11.02 -11.20 -24.09
CA GLU A 69 12.30 -10.86 -24.70
C GLU A 69 12.14 -11.01 -26.21
N ALA A 70 12.58 -10.00 -26.94
CA ALA A 70 12.51 -10.05 -28.39
C ALA A 70 13.37 -11.22 -28.89
N VAL A 71 12.83 -12.00 -29.82
CA VAL A 71 13.56 -13.11 -30.45
C VAL A 71 14.88 -12.57 -31.01
N PRO A 72 16.04 -13.20 -30.72
CA PRO A 72 17.35 -12.66 -31.11
C PRO A 72 17.46 -12.42 -32.63
N GLU A 73 16.87 -13.30 -33.44
CA GLU A 73 16.78 -13.17 -34.91
C GLU A 73 16.13 -11.84 -35.34
N TYR A 74 15.08 -11.40 -34.63
CA TYR A 74 14.40 -10.13 -34.93
C TYR A 74 15.29 -8.93 -34.65
N VAL A 75 16.00 -8.95 -33.52
CA VAL A 75 16.91 -7.87 -33.10
C VAL A 75 18.08 -7.74 -34.09
N GLU A 76 18.64 -8.86 -34.53
CA GLU A 76 19.71 -8.87 -35.53
C GLU A 76 19.28 -8.24 -36.86
N LYS A 77 18.12 -8.64 -37.39
CA LYS A 77 17.59 -8.09 -38.65
C LYS A 77 17.18 -6.63 -38.52
N GLN A 78 16.63 -6.22 -37.38
CA GLN A 78 16.36 -4.81 -37.09
C GLN A 78 17.65 -3.97 -37.11
N ASN A 79 18.70 -4.46 -36.46
CA ASN A 79 19.99 -3.78 -36.42
C ASN A 79 20.63 -3.69 -37.81
N ALA A 80 20.46 -4.70 -38.67
CA ALA A 80 20.95 -4.67 -40.05
C ALA A 80 20.28 -3.55 -40.87
N VAL A 81 18.97 -3.36 -40.74
CA VAL A 81 18.24 -2.26 -41.39
C VAL A 81 18.74 -0.90 -40.91
N ILE A 82 18.87 -0.73 -39.58
CA ILE A 82 19.37 0.51 -38.98
C ILE A 82 20.80 0.80 -39.47
N ALA A 83 21.67 -0.21 -39.47
CA ALA A 83 23.04 -0.07 -39.96
C ALA A 83 23.08 0.34 -41.44
N CYS A 84 22.24 -0.27 -42.29
CA CYS A 84 22.20 0.10 -43.70
C CYS A 84 21.76 1.56 -43.90
N TYR A 85 20.71 2.01 -43.19
CA TYR A 85 20.25 3.39 -43.30
C TYR A 85 21.27 4.40 -42.78
N ASN A 86 21.95 4.09 -41.67
CA ASN A 86 22.99 4.95 -41.12
C ASN A 86 24.20 5.07 -42.07
N ASN A 87 24.53 4.01 -42.79
CA ASN A 87 25.62 4.00 -43.76
C ASN A 87 25.24 4.67 -45.09
N ASN A 88 23.94 4.78 -45.40
CA ASN A 88 23.42 5.28 -46.69
C ASN A 88 22.38 6.41 -46.51
N PRO A 89 22.75 7.57 -45.92
CA PRO A 89 21.79 8.64 -45.57
C PRO A 89 21.09 9.31 -46.76
N GLY A 90 21.65 9.18 -47.98
CA GLY A 90 21.05 9.70 -49.22
C GLY A 90 20.58 8.62 -50.20
N ARG A 91 20.74 7.33 -49.84
CA ARG A 91 20.39 6.18 -50.69
C ARG A 91 19.61 5.14 -49.90
N THR A 92 18.54 5.59 -49.25
CA THR A 92 17.68 4.74 -48.43
C THR A 92 17.04 3.59 -49.22
N LEU A 93 16.86 3.75 -50.54
CA LEU A 93 16.34 2.70 -51.41
C LEU A 93 17.31 1.52 -51.59
N ASP A 94 18.61 1.69 -51.36
CA ASP A 94 19.59 0.60 -51.51
C ASP A 94 19.45 -0.45 -50.39
N CYS A 95 18.84 -0.06 -49.25
CA CYS A 95 18.62 -0.92 -48.07
C CYS A 95 17.37 -1.81 -48.17
N TRP A 96 16.82 -1.99 -49.37
CA TRP A 96 15.57 -2.72 -49.58
C TRP A 96 15.68 -4.20 -49.18
N ARG A 97 16.85 -4.80 -49.33
CA ARG A 97 17.09 -6.22 -49.03
C ARG A 97 17.00 -6.48 -47.53
N GLU A 98 17.67 -5.67 -46.73
CA GLU A 98 17.65 -5.73 -45.26
C GLU A 98 16.22 -5.53 -44.74
N VAL A 99 15.47 -4.61 -45.37
CA VAL A 99 14.06 -4.36 -45.04
C VAL A 99 13.17 -5.55 -45.41
N GLU A 100 13.41 -6.20 -46.55
CA GLU A 100 12.66 -7.38 -46.97
C GLU A 100 12.88 -8.56 -46.01
N GLU A 101 14.14 -8.83 -45.65
CA GLU A 101 14.48 -9.85 -44.66
C GLU A 101 13.85 -9.57 -43.28
N PHE A 102 13.89 -8.32 -42.84
CA PHE A 102 13.24 -7.92 -41.59
C PHE A 102 11.72 -8.12 -41.64
N LYS A 103 11.07 -7.81 -42.77
CA LYS A 103 9.64 -8.04 -42.96
C LYS A 103 9.26 -9.51 -42.88
N ASP A 104 10.09 -10.41 -43.41
CA ASP A 104 9.79 -11.84 -43.37
C ASP A 104 9.94 -12.43 -41.97
N VAL A 105 10.96 -12.00 -41.22
CA VAL A 105 11.11 -12.35 -39.80
C VAL A 105 9.96 -11.77 -38.97
N ALA A 106 9.53 -10.53 -39.25
CA ALA A 106 8.38 -9.91 -38.58
C ALA A 106 7.06 -10.67 -38.85
N LYS A 107 6.81 -11.10 -40.09
CA LYS A 107 5.63 -11.93 -40.43
C LYS A 107 5.67 -13.28 -39.72
N LYS A 108 6.85 -13.90 -39.61
CA LYS A 108 7.03 -15.16 -38.86
C LYS A 108 6.72 -14.95 -37.38
N ALA A 109 7.32 -13.94 -36.75
CA ALA A 109 7.06 -13.60 -35.35
C ALA A 109 5.58 -13.27 -35.08
N GLN A 110 4.92 -12.55 -36.00
CA GLN A 110 3.49 -12.24 -35.89
C GLN A 110 2.63 -13.51 -35.91
N ARG A 111 2.93 -14.47 -36.81
CA ARG A 111 2.21 -15.75 -36.88
C ARG A 111 2.41 -16.59 -35.60
N GLU A 112 3.64 -16.64 -35.08
CA GLU A 112 3.96 -17.33 -33.84
C GLU A 112 3.22 -16.70 -32.64
N PHE A 113 3.19 -15.36 -32.57
CA PHE A 113 2.46 -14.63 -31.53
C PHE A 113 0.96 -14.94 -31.54
N VAL A 114 0.33 -14.93 -32.73
CA VAL A 114 -1.09 -15.23 -32.90
C VAL A 114 -1.40 -16.71 -32.63
N ALA A 115 -0.48 -17.64 -32.89
CA ALA A 115 -0.69 -19.05 -32.58
C ALA A 115 -0.54 -19.37 -31.08
N ALA A 116 0.19 -18.55 -30.33
CA ALA A 116 0.46 -18.75 -28.91
C ALA A 116 -0.59 -18.11 -27.97
N HIS A 117 -1.53 -17.32 -28.49
CA HIS A 117 -2.58 -16.59 -27.76
C HIS A 117 -3.97 -16.88 -28.31
#